data_AF-A0A6J1ESL1-F1
#
_entry.id   AF-A0A6J1ESL1-F1
#
_cell.length_a   1.000
_cell.length_b   1.000
_cell.length_c   1.000
_cell.angle_alpha   90.00
_cell.angle_beta   90.00
_cell.angle_gamma   90.00
#
_symmetry.space_group_name_H-M   'P 1'
#
loop_
_entity.id
_entity.type
_entity.pdbx_description
1 polymer ?
#
loop_
_entity_poly.entity_id
_entity_poly.type
_entity_poly.pdbx_seq_one_letter_code
_entity_poly.pdbx_strand_id
1 'polypeptide(L)'
;MKERRPLNEEAYEISLDNYGCIDGPKSGWLRVLSNAPKLFFIGLSFYFTGDFPSAYEEDLQDLVIAAGGTILEKDEFPAPSFNDQTAPKVLVVYNLDSPGGCKVGEEVLILWQRLNEAEGIAAKVGAQVIGHTWLVESIAAGNLQPFVSC
;
A
#
# COMPACT_ATOMS: atom_id res chain seq x y z
N MET A 1 12.10 38.14 -15.56
CA MET A 1 13.45 37.77 -15.07
C MET A 1 13.26 36.61 -14.11
N LYS A 2 13.96 35.47 -14.28
CA LYS A 2 13.88 34.36 -13.29
C LYS A 2 14.60 34.78 -12.01
N GLU A 3 13.98 34.57 -10.86
CA GLU A 3 14.62 34.75 -9.56
C GLU A 3 15.82 33.81 -9.42
N ARG A 4 16.94 34.33 -8.92
CA ARG A 4 18.22 33.60 -8.76
C ARG A 4 18.45 33.14 -7.32
N ARG A 5 17.41 33.14 -6.49
CA ARG A 5 17.46 32.79 -5.06
C ARG A 5 16.46 31.65 -4.82
N PRO A 6 16.68 30.78 -3.82
CA PRO A 6 15.65 29.84 -3.38
C PRO A 6 14.37 30.60 -3.04
N LEU A 7 13.24 30.12 -3.56
CA LEU A 7 11.91 30.61 -3.23
C LEU A 7 11.31 29.73 -2.14
N ASN A 8 10.32 30.25 -1.43
CA ASN A 8 9.60 29.47 -0.43
C ASN A 8 8.87 28.30 -1.11
N GLU A 9 9.23 27.06 -0.76
CA GLU A 9 8.65 25.85 -1.34
C GLU A 9 7.16 25.68 -1.04
N GLU A 10 6.67 26.20 0.11
CA GLU A 10 5.26 26.07 0.53
C GLU A 10 4.29 26.69 -0.50
N ALA A 11 4.71 27.76 -1.19
CA ALA A 11 3.89 28.42 -2.21
C ALA A 11 3.73 27.57 -3.50
N TYR A 12 4.56 26.52 -3.65
CA TYR A 12 4.59 25.62 -4.80
C TYR A 12 4.29 24.18 -4.40
N GLU A 13 3.83 23.95 -3.17
CA GLU A 13 3.48 22.63 -2.67
C GLU A 13 2.27 22.05 -3.42
N ILE A 14 2.35 20.75 -3.73
CA ILE A 14 1.30 20.03 -4.44
C ILE A 14 0.16 19.73 -3.46
N SER A 15 -1.06 20.14 -3.81
CA SER A 15 -2.27 19.99 -2.97
C SER A 15 -3.30 19.00 -3.51
N LEU A 16 -3.19 18.56 -4.76
CA LEU A 16 -4.16 17.66 -5.40
C LEU A 16 -3.50 16.80 -6.48
N ASP A 17 -3.81 15.51 -6.52
CA ASP A 17 -3.42 14.60 -7.62
C ASP A 17 -4.57 14.30 -8.59
N ASN A 18 -4.30 13.50 -9.61
CA ASN A 18 -5.30 13.09 -10.61
C ASN A 18 -6.32 12.05 -10.11
N TYR A 19 -6.13 11.48 -8.92
CA TYR A 19 -7.01 10.52 -8.27
C TYR A 19 -7.86 11.15 -7.16
N GLY A 20 -7.66 12.43 -6.85
CA GLY A 20 -8.43 13.18 -5.87
C GLY A 20 -7.82 13.21 -4.47
N CYS A 21 -6.58 12.76 -4.27
CA CYS A 21 -5.90 12.88 -2.99
C CYS A 21 -5.57 14.35 -2.71
N ILE A 22 -6.00 14.85 -1.56
CA ILE A 22 -5.83 16.25 -1.16
C ILE A 22 -4.75 16.36 -0.07
N ASP A 23 -3.85 17.32 -0.21
CA ASP A 23 -2.85 17.70 0.80
C ASP A 23 -1.95 16.54 1.30
N GLY A 24 -1.77 15.48 0.52
CA GLY A 24 -0.92 14.34 0.89
C GLY A 24 0.52 14.75 1.23
N PRO A 25 1.24 15.43 0.32
CA PRO A 25 2.60 15.92 0.60
C PRO A 25 2.67 16.82 1.83
N LYS A 26 1.73 17.77 1.94
CA LYS A 26 1.61 18.68 3.08
C LYS A 26 1.39 17.95 4.40
N SER A 27 0.54 16.94 4.40
CA SER A 27 0.26 16.10 5.56
C SER A 27 1.50 15.32 5.99
N GLY A 28 2.27 14.80 5.04
CA GLY A 28 3.56 14.16 5.31
C GLY A 28 4.57 15.14 5.93
N TRP A 29 4.71 16.33 5.34
CA TRP A 29 5.62 17.36 5.83
C TRP A 29 5.26 17.86 7.24
N LEU A 30 3.98 18.17 7.50
CA LEU A 30 3.51 18.60 8.82
C LEU A 30 3.76 17.55 9.91
N ARG A 31 3.68 16.26 9.57
CA ARG A 31 4.01 15.16 10.51
C ARG A 31 5.49 15.16 10.87
N VAL A 32 6.37 15.33 9.89
CA VAL A 32 7.81 15.44 10.14
C VAL A 32 8.12 16.64 11.03
N LEU A 33 7.54 17.80 10.74
CA LEU A 33 7.72 19.01 11.56
C LEU A 33 7.24 18.86 13.00
N SER A 34 6.16 18.11 13.21
CA SER A 34 5.60 17.86 14.54
C SER A 34 6.28 16.70 15.29
N ASN A 35 7.33 16.09 14.73
CA ASN A 35 7.93 14.83 15.21
C ASN A 35 6.87 13.74 15.44
N ALA A 36 5.79 13.78 14.66
CA ALA A 36 4.77 12.76 14.71
C ALA A 36 5.35 11.44 14.19
N PRO A 37 4.86 10.29 14.67
CA PRO A 37 5.33 9.01 14.19
C PRO A 37 5.10 8.85 12.67
N LYS A 38 6.03 8.18 11.97
CA LYS A 38 5.95 7.81 10.54
C LYS A 38 4.89 6.72 10.28
N LEU A 39 3.63 6.93 10.64
CA LEU A 39 2.78 5.77 10.91
C LEU A 39 1.36 5.92 10.39
N PHE A 40 1.16 5.37 9.19
CA PHE A 40 -0.12 4.77 8.84
C PHE A 40 -0.03 3.25 8.82
N PHE A 41 1.15 2.68 8.53
CA PHE A 41 1.33 1.23 8.44
C PHE A 41 1.95 0.59 9.69
N ILE A 42 2.12 1.32 10.81
CA ILE A 42 2.62 0.69 12.03
C ILE A 42 1.71 -0.44 12.50
N GLY A 43 2.31 -1.56 12.89
CA GLY A 43 1.56 -2.73 13.35
C GLY A 43 0.77 -3.41 12.23
N LEU A 44 1.00 -3.03 10.97
CA LEU A 44 0.53 -3.75 9.81
C LEU A 44 1.70 -4.55 9.21
N SER A 45 1.41 -5.80 8.89
CA SER A 45 2.32 -6.70 8.20
C SER A 45 1.76 -7.02 6.83
N PHE A 46 2.58 -6.98 5.80
CA PHE A 46 2.17 -7.10 4.40
C PHE A 46 2.81 -8.32 3.78
N TYR A 47 1.99 -9.14 3.11
CA TYR A 47 2.45 -10.27 2.33
C TYR A 47 2.02 -10.06 0.88
N PHE A 48 2.98 -9.98 -0.04
CA PHE A 48 2.72 -9.79 -1.45
C PHE A 48 2.47 -11.13 -2.13
N THR A 49 1.42 -11.19 -2.95
CA THR A 49 1.04 -12.40 -3.67
C THR A 49 0.55 -12.08 -5.07
N GLY A 50 0.81 -13.01 -6.00
CA GLY A 50 0.49 -12.86 -7.40
C GLY A 50 1.70 -12.45 -8.23
N ASP A 51 1.42 -12.02 -9.44
CA ASP A 51 2.41 -11.78 -10.48
C ASP A 51 2.70 -10.28 -10.58
N PHE A 52 3.64 -9.82 -9.76
CA PHE A 52 4.22 -8.49 -9.87
C PHE A 52 5.52 -8.56 -10.68
N PRO A 53 5.81 -7.59 -11.55
CA PRO A 53 7.16 -7.40 -12.07
C PRO A 53 8.12 -7.13 -10.89
N SER A 54 9.25 -7.85 -10.81
CA SER A 54 10.19 -7.80 -9.66
C SER A 54 10.51 -6.38 -9.20
N ALA A 55 10.93 -5.51 -10.12
CA ALA A 55 11.29 -4.12 -9.78
C ALA A 55 10.10 -3.33 -9.20
N TYR A 56 8.88 -3.59 -9.69
CA TYR A 56 7.69 -2.91 -9.18
C TYR A 56 7.29 -3.44 -7.80
N GLU A 57 7.44 -4.74 -7.55
CA GLU A 57 7.21 -5.30 -6.23
C GLU A 57 8.19 -4.74 -5.19
N GLU A 58 9.48 -4.66 -5.54
CA GLU A 58 10.53 -4.07 -4.71
C GLU A 58 10.21 -2.62 -4.36
N ASP A 59 9.80 -1.80 -5.34
CA ASP A 59 9.38 -0.41 -5.11
C ASP A 59 8.19 -0.32 -4.14
N LEU A 60 7.18 -1.20 -4.28
CA LEU A 60 6.04 -1.24 -3.37
C LEU A 60 6.42 -1.67 -1.95
N GLN A 61 7.35 -2.62 -1.82
CA GLN A 61 7.86 -3.05 -0.52
C GLN A 61 8.65 -1.93 0.18
N ASP A 62 9.50 -1.21 -0.56
CA ASP A 62 10.23 -0.05 -0.06
C ASP A 62 9.29 1.05 0.43
N LEU A 63 8.20 1.31 -0.30
CA LEU A 63 7.15 2.24 0.10
C LEU A 63 6.47 1.81 1.41
N VAL A 64 6.14 0.52 1.55
CA VAL A 64 5.55 -0.02 2.79
C VAL A 64 6.50 0.17 3.97
N ILE A 65 7.78 -0.15 3.80
CA ILE A 65 8.83 0.01 4.82
C ILE A 65 8.98 1.49 5.20
N ALA A 66 9.02 2.38 4.22
CA ALA A 66 9.12 3.83 4.45
C ALA A 66 7.92 4.38 5.23
N ALA A 67 6.73 3.81 5.04
CA ALA A 67 5.49 4.14 5.74
C ALA A 67 5.32 3.43 7.11
N GLY A 68 6.31 2.65 7.54
CA GLY A 68 6.37 1.99 8.85
C GLY A 68 5.72 0.60 8.92
N GLY A 69 5.40 0.00 7.78
CA GLY A 69 4.92 -1.37 7.69
C GLY A 69 6.04 -2.41 7.73
N THR A 70 5.67 -3.67 7.88
CA THR A 70 6.59 -4.82 7.84
C THR A 70 6.25 -5.72 6.66
N ILE A 71 7.24 -6.17 5.90
CA ILE A 71 7.06 -7.17 4.85
C ILE A 71 7.23 -8.56 5.46
N LEU A 72 6.33 -9.48 5.14
CA LEU A 72 6.40 -10.88 5.54
C LEU A 72 6.93 -11.73 4.39
N GLU A 73 7.83 -12.65 4.72
CA GLU A 73 8.22 -13.73 3.81
C GLU A 73 7.27 -14.93 3.90
N LYS A 74 7.31 -15.80 2.88
CA LYS A 74 6.40 -16.94 2.71
C LYS A 74 6.41 -17.95 3.88
N ASP A 75 7.48 -17.96 4.66
CA ASP A 75 7.66 -18.87 5.81
C ASP A 75 7.35 -18.18 7.16
N GLU A 76 7.03 -16.89 7.15
CA GLU A 76 6.87 -16.07 8.37
C GLU A 76 5.41 -15.90 8.81
N PHE A 77 4.47 -16.64 8.21
CA PHE A 77 3.07 -16.54 8.59
C PHE A 77 2.89 -16.86 10.08
N PRO A 78 2.44 -15.88 10.90
CA PRO A 78 2.18 -16.14 12.30
C PRO A 78 1.08 -17.21 12.40
N ALA A 79 1.26 -18.18 13.31
CA ALA A 79 0.16 -19.09 13.63
C ALA A 79 -1.05 -18.26 14.09
N PRO A 80 -2.28 -18.59 13.67
CA PRO A 80 -3.47 -17.80 14.03
C PRO A 80 -3.64 -17.79 15.55
N SER A 81 -3.25 -16.69 16.20
CA SER A 81 -3.42 -16.50 17.63
C SER A 81 -4.81 -15.89 17.86
N PHE A 82 -5.77 -16.76 18.19
CA PHE A 82 -7.16 -16.36 18.45
C PHE A 82 -7.36 -15.42 19.65
N ASN A 83 -6.30 -15.08 20.41
CA ASN A 83 -6.40 -14.46 21.73
C ASN A 83 -5.55 -13.21 21.96
N ASP A 84 -4.81 -12.71 20.97
CA ASP A 84 -3.90 -11.58 21.21
C ASP A 84 -4.36 -10.32 20.45
N GLN A 85 -4.99 -9.39 21.18
CA GLN A 85 -5.37 -8.05 20.67
C GLN A 85 -4.15 -7.19 20.29
N THR A 86 -2.94 -7.73 20.47
CA THR A 86 -1.65 -7.07 20.26
C THR A 86 -0.92 -7.58 19.01
N ALA A 87 -1.45 -8.57 18.30
CA ALA A 87 -0.83 -9.11 17.10
C ALA A 87 -0.94 -8.13 15.91
N PRO A 88 0.12 -7.95 15.10
CA PRO A 88 0.07 -7.09 13.92
C PRO A 88 -0.98 -7.61 12.93
N LYS A 89 -1.77 -6.69 12.36
CA LYS A 89 -2.81 -7.05 11.39
C LYS A 89 -2.13 -7.37 10.06
N VAL A 90 -2.25 -8.62 9.64
CA VAL A 90 -1.68 -9.09 8.37
C VAL A 90 -2.59 -8.70 7.20
N LEU A 91 -1.99 -8.13 6.16
CA LEU A 91 -2.61 -7.73 4.91
C LEU A 91 -1.96 -8.49 3.75
N VAL A 92 -2.77 -9.22 2.99
CA VAL A 92 -2.34 -9.91 1.77
C VAL A 92 -2.59 -8.99 0.57
N VAL A 93 -1.51 -8.62 -0.12
CA VAL A 93 -1.50 -7.65 -1.21
C VAL A 93 -1.46 -8.36 -2.54
N TYR A 94 -2.44 -8.10 -3.43
CA TYR A 94 -2.44 -8.66 -4.78
C TYR A 94 -2.36 -7.59 -5.87
N ASN A 95 -1.84 -8.00 -7.03
CA ASN A 95 -1.70 -7.12 -8.18
C ASN A 95 -3.03 -6.91 -8.90
N LEU A 96 -3.47 -5.65 -8.99
CA LEU A 96 -4.69 -5.21 -9.65
C LEU A 96 -4.44 -4.72 -11.08
N ASP A 97 -3.17 -4.61 -11.48
CA ASP A 97 -2.82 -4.15 -12.81
C ASP A 97 -3.20 -5.18 -13.86
N SER A 98 -3.70 -4.66 -14.97
CA SER A 98 -3.99 -5.44 -16.17
C SER A 98 -2.72 -6.14 -16.65
N PRO A 99 -2.74 -7.47 -16.84
CA PRO A 99 -1.60 -8.17 -17.41
C PRO A 99 -1.36 -7.66 -18.83
N GLY A 100 -0.14 -7.17 -19.11
CA GLY A 100 0.21 -6.62 -20.41
C GLY A 100 0.08 -7.64 -21.55
N GLY A 101 -0.53 -7.24 -22.67
CA GLY A 101 -0.66 -8.09 -23.86
C GLY A 101 -1.77 -9.16 -23.79
N CYS A 102 -2.64 -9.07 -22.80
CA CYS A 102 -3.77 -9.96 -22.59
C CYS A 102 -4.87 -9.77 -23.65
N LYS A 103 -5.57 -10.85 -24.05
CA LYS A 103 -6.71 -10.73 -24.97
C LYS A 103 -7.94 -10.21 -24.22
N VAL A 104 -8.90 -9.67 -24.98
CA VAL A 104 -10.20 -9.24 -24.45
C VAL A 104 -10.86 -10.39 -23.68
N GLY A 105 -11.10 -10.20 -22.38
CA GLY A 105 -11.75 -11.16 -21.48
C GLY A 105 -10.80 -12.07 -20.67
N GLU A 106 -9.54 -12.22 -21.07
CA GLU A 106 -8.54 -12.97 -20.27
C GLU A 106 -8.12 -12.16 -19.02
N GLU A 107 -8.16 -10.83 -19.09
CA GLU A 107 -7.85 -9.92 -17.97
C GLU A 107 -8.70 -10.20 -16.73
N VAL A 108 -10.02 -10.34 -16.91
CA VAL A 108 -10.95 -10.61 -15.81
C VAL A 108 -10.63 -11.93 -15.14
N LEU A 109 -10.29 -12.96 -15.91
CA LEU A 109 -9.91 -14.27 -15.39
C LEU A 109 -8.62 -14.20 -14.58
N ILE A 110 -7.62 -13.46 -15.06
CA ILE A 110 -6.33 -13.30 -14.37
C ILE A 110 -6.50 -12.52 -13.05
N LEU A 111 -7.24 -11.41 -13.07
CA LEU A 111 -7.53 -10.63 -11.86
C LEU A 111 -8.34 -11.47 -10.85
N TRP A 112 -9.32 -12.24 -11.33
CA TRP A 112 -10.09 -13.16 -10.49
C TRP A 112 -9.21 -14.24 -9.88
N GLN A 113 -8.29 -14.84 -10.65
CA GLN A 113 -7.35 -15.83 -10.13
C GLN A 113 -6.45 -15.25 -9.04
N ARG A 114 -5.86 -14.07 -9.28
CA ARG A 114 -5.01 -13.37 -8.30
C ARG A 114 -5.77 -13.09 -6.99
N LEU A 115 -7.03 -12.65 -7.09
CA LEU A 115 -7.88 -12.44 -5.92
C LEU A 115 -8.14 -13.75 -5.15
N ASN A 116 -8.53 -14.83 -5.83
CA ASN A 116 -8.78 -16.12 -5.16
C ASN A 116 -7.52 -16.68 -4.49
N GLU A 117 -6.35 -16.52 -5.10
CA GLU A 117 -5.07 -16.92 -4.50
C GLU A 117 -4.81 -16.12 -3.22
N ALA A 118 -5.00 -14.81 -3.26
CA ALA A 118 -4.86 -13.94 -2.10
C ALA A 118 -5.84 -14.27 -0.98
N GLU A 119 -7.12 -14.49 -1.30
CA GLU A 119 -8.15 -14.92 -0.34
C GLU A 119 -7.84 -16.28 0.27
N GLY A 120 -7.36 -17.23 -0.55
CA GLY A 120 -6.97 -18.56 -0.10
C GLY A 120 -5.78 -18.54 0.86
N ILE A 121 -4.86 -17.58 0.71
CA ILE A 121 -3.77 -17.34 1.66
C ILE A 121 -4.31 -16.66 2.92
N ALA A 122 -5.09 -15.58 2.75
CA ALA A 122 -5.63 -14.81 3.84
C ALA A 122 -6.51 -15.65 4.79
N ALA A 123 -7.34 -16.54 4.24
CA ALA A 123 -8.19 -17.45 5.00
C ALA A 123 -7.40 -18.42 5.89
N LYS A 124 -6.18 -18.83 5.48
CA LYS A 124 -5.35 -19.76 6.27
C LYS A 124 -4.76 -19.10 7.52
N VAL A 125 -4.52 -17.80 7.46
CA VAL A 125 -3.78 -17.04 8.49
C VAL A 125 -4.68 -16.03 9.23
N GLY A 126 -5.94 -15.90 8.84
CA GLY A 126 -6.86 -14.89 9.37
C GLY A 126 -6.50 -13.46 8.97
N ALA A 127 -5.88 -13.28 7.81
CA ALA A 127 -5.49 -11.97 7.28
C ALA A 127 -6.62 -11.33 6.46
N GLN A 128 -6.40 -10.07 6.08
CA GLN A 128 -7.28 -9.35 5.17
C GLN A 128 -6.64 -9.17 3.80
N VAL A 129 -7.42 -9.26 2.73
CA VAL A 129 -6.95 -9.04 1.36
C VAL A 129 -7.10 -7.57 0.96
N ILE A 130 -6.09 -7.02 0.29
CA ILE A 130 -6.11 -5.69 -0.32
C ILE A 130 -5.45 -5.73 -1.71
N GLY A 131 -5.93 -4.88 -2.62
CA GLY A 131 -5.22 -4.63 -3.87
C GLY A 131 -4.04 -3.66 -3.65
N HIS A 132 -2.97 -3.78 -4.43
CA HIS A 132 -1.81 -2.90 -4.28
C HIS A 132 -2.13 -1.40 -4.45
N THR A 133 -3.20 -1.04 -5.20
CA THR A 133 -3.64 0.36 -5.35
C THR A 133 -4.01 1.01 -4.02
N TRP A 134 -4.56 0.23 -3.07
CA TRP A 134 -4.85 0.71 -1.72
C TRP A 134 -3.60 1.23 -1.00
N LEU A 135 -2.42 0.62 -1.26
CA LEU A 135 -1.14 1.07 -0.68
C LEU A 135 -0.77 2.45 -1.21
N VAL A 136 -0.72 2.59 -2.54
CA VAL A 136 -0.29 3.83 -3.18
C VAL A 136 -1.29 4.96 -2.94
N GLU A 137 -2.59 4.68 -2.88
CA GLU A 137 -3.61 5.66 -2.51
C GLU A 137 -3.53 6.07 -1.04
N SER A 138 -3.18 5.16 -0.14
CA SER A 138 -2.97 5.50 1.28
C SER A 138 -1.74 6.40 1.46
N ILE A 139 -0.69 6.13 0.71
CA ILE A 139 0.53 6.95 0.71
C ILE A 139 0.26 8.32 0.08
N ALA A 140 -0.40 8.35 -1.09
CA ALA A 140 -0.72 9.58 -1.81
C ALA A 140 -1.63 10.51 -1.00
N ALA A 141 -2.59 9.96 -0.25
CA ALA A 141 -3.44 10.75 0.65
C ALA A 141 -2.77 11.12 1.97
N GLY A 142 -1.64 10.49 2.31
CA GLY A 142 -1.04 10.61 3.64
C GLY A 142 -2.01 10.18 4.76
N ASN A 143 -2.75 9.09 4.54
CA ASN A 143 -3.63 8.45 5.51
C ASN A 143 -4.06 7.04 5.03
N LEU A 144 -4.43 6.14 5.94
CA LEU A 144 -5.02 4.85 5.58
C LEU A 144 -6.35 5.04 4.83
N GLN A 145 -6.45 4.47 3.63
CA GLN A 145 -7.72 4.35 2.92
C GLN A 145 -8.64 3.36 3.64
N PRO A 146 -9.97 3.55 3.56
CA PRO A 146 -10.91 2.60 4.12
C PRO A 146 -10.73 1.24 3.46
N PHE A 147 -10.88 0.19 4.26
CA PHE A 147 -10.95 -1.16 3.73
C PHE A 147 -12.26 -1.34 2.98
N VAL A 148 -12.20 -1.53 1.67
CA VAL A 148 -13.38 -1.84 0.87
C VAL A 148 -13.58 -3.35 0.94
N SER A 149 -14.72 -3.79 1.47
CA SER A 149 -15.15 -5.19 1.35
C SER A 149 -15.62 -5.39 -0.09
N CYS A 150 -14.97 -6.30 -0.82
CA CYS A 150 -15.46 -6.77 -2.11
C CYS A 150 -16.74 -7.61 -1.92
#